data_AF-A0AAE4RHX4-F1
#
_entry.id   AF-A0AAE4RHX4-F1
#
_cell.length_a   1.000
_cell.length_b   1.000
_cell.length_c   1.000
_cell.angle_alpha   90.00
_cell.angle_beta   90.00
_cell.angle_gamma   90.00
#
_symmetry.space_group_name_H-M   'P 1'
#
loop_
_entity.id
_entity.type
_entity.pdbx_description
1 polymer ?
#
loop_
_entity_poly.entity_id
_entity_poly.type
_entity_poly.pdbx_seq_one_letter_code
_entity_poly.pdbx_strand_id
1 'polypeptide(L)'
;MDVDKLRDSPIGQLVPISGYDPRFKEQYDYFAYVPDRLPAKLSLDASTYNAVVEASAAMARADQAASLLPNPVLLARPATRREAVSTSALEGTYAALSDVFEADFLDADELTSSVSEVRNYVRAAERAYQLIEEGQPISIRMLEDLQRELLRGTPSDGPHAGSVRTTQVFIGVGNRRVTSARFVPPPADHRLRDGLEAWQNWIRDSSGVIPTIIRVAAAHYQFETLHPFHDGNGRLGRLVMALQLMSAGDLLYPVLNISPYLEQKRAD
;
A
#
# COMPACT_ATOMS: atom_id res chain seq x y z
N MET A 1 16.08 -4.44 12.09
CA MET A 1 15.95 -5.51 11.09
C MET A 1 16.68 -6.65 11.70
N ASP A 2 15.99 -7.76 11.94
CA ASP A 2 16.60 -8.93 12.54
C ASP A 2 17.39 -9.66 11.44
N VAL A 3 18.65 -9.23 11.26
CA VAL A 3 19.54 -9.69 10.18
C VAL A 3 19.77 -11.19 10.28
N ASP A 4 19.85 -11.73 11.51
CA ASP A 4 20.09 -13.15 11.72
C ASP A 4 18.86 -13.98 11.31
N LYS A 5 17.64 -13.52 11.63
CA LYS A 5 16.42 -14.20 11.14
C LYS A 5 16.24 -14.16 9.63
N LEU A 6 16.68 -13.08 8.98
CA LEU A 6 16.51 -12.90 7.53
C LEU A 6 17.62 -13.56 6.69
N ARG A 7 18.71 -14.02 7.32
CA ARG A 7 19.86 -14.62 6.63
C ARG A 7 19.48 -15.89 5.87
N ASP A 8 18.61 -16.70 6.46
CA ASP A 8 18.14 -17.97 5.91
C ASP A 8 16.67 -17.87 5.44
N SER A 9 16.22 -16.66 5.06
CA SER A 9 14.85 -16.46 4.56
C SER A 9 14.60 -17.31 3.29
N PRO A 10 13.50 -18.07 3.21
CA PRO A 10 13.18 -18.88 2.03
C PRO A 10 12.51 -18.07 0.91
N ILE A 11 12.29 -16.77 1.11
CA ILE A 11 11.50 -15.90 0.22
C ILE A 11 12.23 -14.58 -0.09
N GLY A 12 13.55 -14.58 0.03
CA GLY A 12 14.40 -13.44 -0.27
C GLY A 12 15.76 -13.56 0.38
N GLN A 13 16.59 -12.54 0.16
CA GLN A 13 18.00 -12.57 0.54
C GLN A 13 18.46 -11.24 1.10
N LEU A 14 19.44 -11.30 1.99
CA LEU A 14 20.17 -10.13 2.45
C LEU A 14 21.28 -9.78 1.46
N VAL A 15 21.35 -8.51 1.09
CA VAL A 15 22.41 -7.97 0.25
C VAL A 15 23.18 -6.90 1.02
N PRO A 16 24.53 -6.90 0.98
CA PRO A 16 25.30 -5.87 1.64
C PRO A 16 25.06 -4.52 0.95
N ILE A 17 24.97 -3.47 1.75
CA ILE A 17 24.88 -2.08 1.32
C ILE A 17 25.85 -1.23 2.12
N SER A 18 26.36 -0.18 1.48
CA SER A 18 27.22 0.81 2.11
C SER A 18 26.79 2.21 1.67
N GLY A 19 27.00 3.20 2.52
CA GLY A 19 26.73 4.59 2.17
C GLY A 19 27.08 5.57 3.28
N TYR A 20 26.76 6.83 3.06
CA TYR A 20 27.02 7.91 4.02
C TYR A 20 25.73 8.37 4.68
N ASP A 21 25.69 8.39 6.01
CA ASP A 21 24.59 8.97 6.77
C ASP A 21 24.90 10.44 7.10
N PRO A 22 24.27 11.42 6.42
CA PRO A 22 24.57 12.83 6.62
C PRO A 22 24.14 13.34 8.01
N ARG A 23 23.23 12.64 8.71
CA ARG A 23 22.75 13.02 10.04
C ARG A 23 23.82 12.82 11.10
N PHE A 24 24.63 11.78 10.93
CA PHE A 24 25.72 11.41 11.86
C PHE A 24 27.11 11.65 11.28
N LYS A 25 27.21 12.09 10.02
CA LYS A 25 28.45 12.35 9.28
C LYS A 25 29.39 11.14 9.24
N GLU A 26 28.83 9.97 9.00
CA GLU A 26 29.57 8.70 9.06
C GLU A 26 29.22 7.78 7.89
N GLN A 27 30.18 6.91 7.53
CA GLN A 27 29.90 5.79 6.64
C GLN A 27 29.17 4.69 7.43
N TYR A 28 28.29 3.97 6.76
CA TYR A 28 27.66 2.77 7.27
C TYR A 28 27.91 1.61 6.32
N ASP A 29 28.08 0.43 6.90
CA ASP A 29 27.98 -0.86 6.23
C ASP A 29 26.83 -1.63 6.90
N TYR A 30 25.88 -2.10 6.10
CA TYR A 30 24.71 -2.80 6.61
C TYR A 30 24.14 -3.77 5.56
N PHE A 31 22.95 -4.31 5.82
CA PHE A 31 22.24 -5.16 4.87
C PHE A 31 20.90 -4.53 4.47
N ALA A 32 20.50 -4.77 3.22
CA ALA A 32 19.15 -4.59 2.73
C ALA A 32 18.53 -5.96 2.46
N TYR A 33 17.21 -6.07 2.55
CA TYR A 33 16.49 -7.28 2.19
C TYR A 33 15.91 -7.15 0.78
N VAL A 34 16.18 -8.14 -0.08
CA VAL A 34 15.64 -8.24 -1.44
C VAL A 34 14.71 -9.44 -1.49
N PRO A 35 13.39 -9.24 -1.61
CA PRO A 35 12.45 -10.36 -1.70
C PRO A 35 12.62 -11.10 -3.03
N ASP A 36 12.40 -12.40 -3.00
CA ASP A 36 12.28 -13.19 -4.22
C ASP A 36 11.04 -12.76 -5.01
N ARG A 37 10.99 -13.14 -6.29
CA ARG A 37 9.79 -12.93 -7.10
C ARG A 37 8.64 -13.76 -6.52
N LEU A 38 7.44 -13.20 -6.52
CA LEU A 38 6.24 -13.93 -6.13
C LEU A 38 6.10 -15.20 -6.99
N PRO A 39 5.88 -16.38 -6.37
CA PRO A 39 5.88 -17.63 -7.10
C PRO A 39 4.60 -17.77 -7.93
N ALA A 40 4.68 -18.54 -9.02
CA ALA A 40 3.53 -18.88 -9.85
C ALA A 40 2.53 -19.82 -9.15
N LYS A 41 2.94 -20.47 -8.07
CA LYS A 41 2.12 -21.34 -7.22
C LYS A 41 2.44 -21.07 -5.76
N LEU A 42 1.40 -21.01 -4.92
CA LEU A 42 1.53 -20.90 -3.47
C LEU A 42 0.91 -22.13 -2.83
N SER A 43 1.71 -22.84 -2.03
CA SER A 43 1.23 -23.96 -1.21
C SER A 43 0.92 -23.43 0.17
N LEU A 44 -0.36 -23.35 0.51
CA LEU A 44 -0.85 -22.92 1.82
C LEU A 44 -1.48 -24.12 2.55
N ASP A 45 -1.56 -24.03 3.87
CA ASP A 45 -2.26 -25.04 4.65
C ASP A 45 -3.78 -24.98 4.45
N ALA A 46 -4.47 -26.08 4.79
CA ALA A 46 -5.92 -26.18 4.64
C ALA A 46 -6.67 -25.13 5.47
N SER A 47 -6.15 -24.76 6.64
CA SER A 47 -6.73 -23.70 7.48
C SER A 47 -6.74 -22.34 6.80
N THR A 48 -5.68 -22.01 6.06
CA THR A 48 -5.56 -20.76 5.31
C THR A 48 -6.55 -20.75 4.15
N TYR A 49 -6.69 -21.87 3.43
CA TYR A 49 -7.72 -21.99 2.39
C TYR A 49 -9.14 -21.86 2.94
N ASN A 50 -9.42 -22.42 4.13
CA ASN A 50 -10.72 -22.24 4.79
C ASN A 50 -10.98 -20.76 5.11
N ALA A 51 -10.00 -20.05 5.67
CA ALA A 51 -10.12 -18.61 5.92
C ALA A 51 -10.33 -17.80 4.63
N VAL A 52 -9.67 -18.18 3.54
CA VAL A 52 -9.86 -17.56 2.22
C VAL A 52 -11.28 -17.80 1.69
N VAL A 53 -11.82 -19.01 1.82
CA VAL A 53 -13.20 -19.32 1.41
C VAL A 53 -14.20 -18.50 2.21
N GLU A 54 -14.03 -18.41 3.52
CA GLU A 54 -14.90 -17.61 4.39
C GLU A 54 -14.84 -16.12 4.05
N ALA A 55 -13.63 -15.58 3.84
CA ALA A 55 -13.41 -14.19 3.47
C ALA A 55 -14.04 -13.88 2.10
N SER A 56 -13.83 -14.74 1.09
CA SER A 56 -14.45 -14.58 -0.23
C SER A 56 -15.97 -14.58 -0.15
N ALA A 57 -16.56 -15.51 0.63
CA ALA A 57 -18.01 -15.57 0.81
C ALA A 57 -18.57 -14.33 1.53
N ALA A 58 -17.86 -13.82 2.53
CA ALA A 58 -18.25 -12.59 3.23
C ALA A 58 -18.17 -11.36 2.34
N MET A 59 -17.09 -11.24 1.56
CA MET A 59 -16.89 -10.16 0.59
C MET A 59 -17.98 -10.19 -0.48
N ALA A 60 -18.26 -11.35 -1.09
CA ALA A 60 -19.31 -11.47 -2.10
C ALA A 60 -20.71 -11.10 -1.56
N ARG A 61 -21.02 -11.45 -0.31
CA ARG A 61 -22.29 -11.02 0.32
C ARG A 61 -22.35 -9.51 0.51
N ALA A 62 -21.24 -8.89 0.93
CA ALA A 62 -21.18 -7.43 1.13
C ALA A 62 -21.29 -6.68 -0.21
N ASP A 63 -20.57 -7.12 -1.23
CA ASP A 63 -20.61 -6.54 -2.56
C ASP A 63 -22.00 -6.67 -3.22
N GLN A 64 -22.62 -7.85 -3.10
CA GLN A 64 -23.99 -8.06 -3.57
C GLN A 64 -24.99 -7.16 -2.84
N ALA A 65 -24.86 -7.02 -1.51
CA ALA A 65 -25.75 -6.15 -0.73
C ALA A 65 -25.62 -4.68 -1.15
N ALA A 66 -24.39 -4.21 -1.42
CA ALA A 66 -24.16 -2.86 -1.95
C ALA A 66 -24.78 -2.70 -3.35
N SER A 67 -24.61 -3.69 -4.22
CA SER A 67 -25.11 -3.68 -5.60
C SER A 67 -26.64 -3.68 -5.71
N LEU A 68 -27.36 -4.12 -4.67
CA LEU A 68 -28.83 -4.08 -4.61
C LEU A 68 -29.40 -2.70 -4.25
N LEU A 69 -28.56 -1.74 -3.85
CA LEU A 69 -29.02 -0.40 -3.56
C LEU A 69 -29.36 0.34 -4.86
N PRO A 70 -30.39 1.22 -4.86
CA PRO A 70 -30.68 2.06 -6.01
C PRO A 70 -29.49 2.94 -6.44
N ASN A 71 -28.63 3.29 -5.48
CA ASN A 71 -27.39 4.01 -5.72
C ASN A 71 -26.27 3.50 -4.78
N PRO A 72 -25.45 2.53 -5.22
CA PRO A 72 -24.36 1.96 -4.42
C PRO A 72 -23.28 2.99 -4.02
N VAL A 73 -23.17 4.09 -4.77
CA VAL A 73 -22.24 5.20 -4.47
C VAL A 73 -22.52 5.82 -3.11
N LEU A 74 -23.77 5.77 -2.63
CA LEU A 74 -24.15 6.24 -1.30
C LEU A 74 -23.45 5.48 -0.17
N LEU A 75 -23.02 4.23 -0.39
CA LEU A 75 -22.18 3.47 0.54
C LEU A 75 -20.69 3.60 0.22
N ALA A 76 -20.33 3.65 -1.06
CA ALA A 76 -18.93 3.74 -1.48
C ALA A 76 -18.24 5.02 -0.96
N ARG A 77 -18.94 6.17 -0.98
CA ARG A 77 -18.40 7.45 -0.49
C ARG A 77 -18.03 7.45 1.00
N PRO A 78 -18.95 7.10 1.93
CA PRO A 78 -18.60 7.02 3.36
C PRO A 78 -17.58 5.91 3.64
N ALA A 79 -17.63 4.77 2.93
CA ALA A 79 -16.64 3.72 3.07
C ALA A 79 -15.24 4.22 2.69
N THR A 80 -15.09 4.90 1.54
CA THR A 80 -13.79 5.43 1.09
C THR A 80 -13.22 6.43 2.09
N ARG A 81 -14.05 7.31 2.67
CA ARG A 81 -13.60 8.29 3.68
C ARG A 81 -13.21 7.62 4.99
N ARG A 82 -13.94 6.58 5.41
CA ARG A 82 -13.58 5.78 6.58
C ARG A 82 -12.26 5.03 6.36
N GLU A 83 -12.04 4.45 5.19
CA GLU A 83 -10.75 3.86 4.82
C GLU A 83 -9.63 4.91 4.86
N ALA A 84 -9.87 6.10 4.30
CA ALA A 84 -8.91 7.21 4.27
C ALA A 84 -8.48 7.68 5.67
N VAL A 85 -9.42 7.74 6.62
CA VAL A 85 -9.12 8.07 8.02
C VAL A 85 -8.24 6.99 8.64
N SER A 86 -8.66 5.72 8.61
CA SER A 86 -7.93 4.64 9.26
C SER A 86 -6.57 4.33 8.61
N THR A 87 -6.49 4.40 7.27
CA THR A 87 -5.23 4.18 6.55
C THR A 87 -4.21 5.26 6.84
N SER A 88 -4.65 6.50 7.08
CA SER A 88 -3.78 7.61 7.45
C SER A 88 -3.35 7.51 8.92
N ALA A 89 -4.25 7.08 9.81
CA ALA A 89 -3.95 6.86 11.23
C ALA A 89 -2.88 5.79 11.45
N LEU A 90 -2.86 4.75 10.62
CA LEU A 90 -1.79 3.74 10.58
C LEU A 90 -0.41 4.36 10.31
N GLU A 91 -0.34 5.42 9.50
CA GLU A 91 0.89 6.16 9.19
C GLU A 91 1.17 7.31 10.17
N GLY A 92 0.25 7.59 11.11
CA GLY A 92 0.40 8.63 12.14
C GLY A 92 -0.30 9.95 11.83
N THR A 93 -1.11 10.01 10.77
CA THR A 93 -1.93 11.18 10.43
C THR A 93 -3.37 10.95 10.90
N TYR A 94 -3.84 11.79 11.84
CA TYR A 94 -5.15 11.63 12.47
C TYR A 94 -6.08 12.77 12.09
N ALA A 95 -7.33 12.44 11.74
CA ALA A 95 -8.42 13.37 11.48
C ALA A 95 -9.75 12.73 11.90
N ALA A 96 -10.75 13.54 12.27
CA ALA A 96 -12.09 13.02 12.51
C ALA A 96 -12.80 12.77 11.17
N LEU A 97 -13.66 11.74 11.14
CA LEU A 97 -14.42 11.43 9.93
C LEU A 97 -15.34 12.59 9.50
N SER A 98 -15.90 13.33 10.46
CA SER A 98 -16.68 14.55 10.21
C SER A 98 -15.87 15.59 9.43
N ASP A 99 -14.64 15.86 9.86
CA ASP A 99 -13.77 16.87 9.25
C ASP A 99 -13.44 16.50 7.80
N VAL A 100 -13.27 15.20 7.52
CA VAL A 100 -13.03 14.68 6.16
C VAL A 100 -14.27 14.84 5.27
N PHE A 101 -15.48 14.72 5.83
CA PHE A 101 -16.70 15.02 5.08
C PHE A 101 -16.85 16.53 4.83
N GLU A 102 -16.56 17.36 5.82
CA GLU A 102 -16.60 18.82 5.69
C GLU A 102 -15.57 19.32 4.67
N ALA A 103 -14.41 18.66 4.57
CA ALA A 103 -13.33 19.01 3.66
C ALA A 103 -13.69 18.95 2.16
N ASP A 104 -14.82 18.34 1.79
CA ASP A 104 -15.39 18.39 0.43
C ASP A 104 -15.92 19.80 0.07
N PHE A 105 -16.20 20.64 1.07
CA PHE A 105 -16.82 21.96 0.93
C PHE A 105 -15.89 23.12 1.30
N LEU A 106 -14.65 22.82 1.68
CA LEU A 106 -13.66 23.79 2.16
C LEU A 106 -12.50 23.94 1.19
N ASP A 107 -11.98 25.15 1.09
CA ASP A 107 -10.78 25.45 0.34
C ASP A 107 -9.52 24.89 1.03
N ALA A 108 -8.40 24.83 0.31
CA ALA A 108 -7.20 24.16 0.81
C ALA A 108 -6.55 24.86 2.01
N ASP A 109 -6.68 26.18 2.10
CA ASP A 109 -6.17 27.03 3.18
C ASP A 109 -7.04 26.98 4.45
N GLU A 110 -8.29 26.50 4.35
CA GLU A 110 -9.19 26.30 5.48
C GLU A 110 -8.95 24.96 6.20
N LEU A 111 -8.20 24.04 5.58
CA LEU A 111 -7.94 22.72 6.15
C LEU A 111 -6.70 22.67 7.02
N THR A 112 -6.79 21.88 8.09
CA THR A 112 -5.58 21.44 8.80
C THR A 112 -4.73 20.54 7.89
N SER A 113 -3.42 20.49 8.15
CA SER A 113 -2.51 19.62 7.40
C SER A 113 -2.95 18.15 7.42
N SER A 114 -3.40 17.65 8.58
CA SER A 114 -3.88 16.28 8.72
C SER A 114 -5.13 16.00 7.90
N VAL A 115 -6.12 16.92 7.90
CA VAL A 115 -7.34 16.75 7.10
C VAL A 115 -7.02 16.84 5.61
N SER A 116 -6.10 17.74 5.22
CA SER A 116 -5.62 17.83 3.84
C SER A 116 -4.96 16.52 3.36
N GLU A 117 -4.09 15.92 4.18
CA GLU A 117 -3.47 14.62 3.90
C GLU A 117 -4.50 13.48 3.74
N VAL A 118 -5.51 13.43 4.61
CA VAL A 118 -6.58 12.42 4.50
C VAL A 118 -7.43 12.67 3.24
N ARG A 119 -7.71 13.93 2.91
CA ARG A 119 -8.43 14.32 1.69
C ARG A 119 -7.64 13.92 0.43
N ASN A 120 -6.32 14.06 0.43
CA ASN A 120 -5.48 13.59 -0.68
C ASN A 120 -5.62 12.09 -0.91
N TYR A 121 -5.73 11.29 0.16
CA TYR A 121 -6.03 9.86 0.01
C TYR A 121 -7.39 9.63 -0.65
N VAL A 122 -8.43 10.35 -0.22
CA VAL A 122 -9.77 10.25 -0.84
C VAL A 122 -9.70 10.55 -2.33
N ARG A 123 -9.02 11.64 -2.72
CA ARG A 123 -8.84 12.02 -4.14
C ARG A 123 -8.07 10.97 -4.94
N ALA A 124 -6.97 10.46 -4.39
CA ALA A 124 -6.18 9.41 -5.01
C ALA A 124 -7.01 8.12 -5.19
N ALA A 125 -7.74 7.71 -4.16
CA ALA A 125 -8.59 6.52 -4.21
C ALA A 125 -9.71 6.66 -5.23
N GLU A 126 -10.47 7.77 -5.20
CA GLU A 126 -11.56 8.03 -6.16
C GLU A 126 -11.04 8.09 -7.61
N ARG A 127 -9.87 8.69 -7.85
CA ARG A 127 -9.24 8.67 -9.18
C ARG A 127 -8.81 7.26 -9.59
N ALA A 128 -8.25 6.48 -8.67
CA ALA A 128 -7.84 5.11 -8.94
C ALA A 128 -9.02 4.21 -9.28
N TYR A 129 -10.15 4.35 -8.57
CA TYR A 129 -11.38 3.60 -8.87
C TYR A 129 -11.90 3.90 -10.27
N GLN A 130 -11.94 5.18 -10.67
CA GLN A 130 -12.31 5.57 -12.03
C GLN A 130 -11.39 4.94 -13.09
N LEU A 131 -10.08 4.92 -12.85
CA LEU A 131 -9.13 4.31 -13.78
C LEU A 131 -9.39 2.80 -13.95
N ILE A 132 -9.71 2.10 -12.86
CA ILE A 132 -10.08 0.67 -12.92
C ILE A 132 -11.39 0.46 -13.67
N GLU A 133 -12.41 1.30 -13.42
CA GLU A 133 -13.68 1.28 -14.17
C GLU A 133 -13.48 1.54 -15.67
N GLU A 134 -12.54 2.42 -16.03
CA GLU A 134 -12.11 2.70 -17.41
C GLU A 134 -11.29 1.54 -18.04
N GLY A 135 -11.01 0.47 -17.29
CA GLY A 135 -10.26 -0.70 -17.75
C GLY A 135 -8.73 -0.51 -17.75
N GLN A 136 -8.21 0.52 -17.08
CA GLN A 136 -6.77 0.74 -16.97
C GLN A 136 -6.14 -0.29 -16.04
N PRO A 137 -5.03 -0.95 -16.43
CA PRO A 137 -4.36 -1.90 -15.56
C PRO A 137 -3.61 -1.19 -14.43
N ILE A 138 -3.56 -1.82 -13.26
CA ILE A 138 -2.69 -1.40 -12.16
C ILE A 138 -1.24 -1.44 -12.67
N SER A 139 -0.56 -0.29 -12.60
CA SER A 139 0.79 -0.11 -13.12
C SER A 139 1.63 0.76 -12.21
N ILE A 140 2.95 0.64 -12.29
CA ILE A 140 3.89 1.50 -11.56
C ILE A 140 3.63 2.97 -11.92
N ARG A 141 3.29 3.27 -13.18
CA ARG A 141 2.95 4.63 -13.59
C ARG A 141 1.70 5.16 -12.88
N MET A 142 0.65 4.34 -12.78
CA MET A 142 -0.53 4.68 -12.00
C MET A 142 -0.15 4.97 -10.55
N LEU A 143 0.68 4.13 -9.93
CA LEU A 143 1.10 4.33 -8.54
C LEU A 143 1.94 5.59 -8.36
N GLU A 144 2.82 5.95 -9.30
CA GLU A 144 3.53 7.23 -9.29
C GLU A 144 2.56 8.41 -9.33
N ASP A 145 1.55 8.38 -10.19
CA ASP A 145 0.57 9.47 -10.28
C ASP A 145 -0.29 9.56 -9.01
N LEU A 146 -0.71 8.43 -8.43
CA LEU A 146 -1.42 8.40 -7.16
C LEU A 146 -0.55 8.87 -5.99
N GLN A 147 0.73 8.48 -5.96
CA GLN A 147 1.66 8.89 -4.91
C GLN A 147 1.87 10.40 -4.92
N ARG A 148 1.93 11.02 -6.11
CA ARG A 148 1.99 12.47 -6.24
C ARG A 148 0.76 13.15 -5.63
N GLU A 149 -0.44 12.63 -5.90
CA GLU A 149 -1.66 13.18 -5.31
C GLU A 149 -1.68 13.00 -3.78
N LEU A 150 -1.25 11.84 -3.27
CA LEU A 150 -1.14 11.60 -1.82
C LEU A 150 -0.26 12.64 -1.12
N LEU A 151 0.87 12.99 -1.73
CA LEU A 151 1.85 13.89 -1.12
C LEU A 151 1.55 15.37 -1.34
N ARG A 152 0.56 15.73 -2.16
CA ARG A 152 0.31 17.11 -2.55
C ARG A 152 0.07 18.04 -1.35
N GLY A 153 0.84 19.11 -1.25
CA GLY A 153 0.74 20.08 -0.15
C GLY A 153 1.20 19.56 1.22
N THR A 154 1.82 18.37 1.28
CA THR A 154 2.43 17.82 2.50
C THR A 154 3.91 18.23 2.59
N PRO A 155 4.57 18.07 3.76
CA PRO A 155 6.03 18.27 3.85
C PRO A 155 6.85 17.37 2.90
N SER A 156 6.26 16.26 2.44
CA SER A 156 6.86 15.32 1.48
C SER A 156 6.59 15.71 0.02
N ASP A 157 5.82 16.78 -0.25
CA ASP A 157 5.59 17.30 -1.61
C ASP A 157 6.88 17.94 -2.14
N GLY A 158 7.57 17.23 -3.03
CA GLY A 158 8.87 17.66 -3.51
C GLY A 158 9.36 16.88 -4.72
N PRO A 159 10.67 16.92 -5.03
CA PRO A 159 11.23 16.32 -6.24
C PRO A 159 11.02 14.79 -6.36
N HIS A 160 10.71 14.14 -5.25
CA HIS A 160 10.47 12.70 -5.19
C HIS A 160 8.97 12.33 -5.31
N ALA A 161 8.07 13.32 -5.34
CA ALA A 161 6.65 13.08 -5.51
C ALA A 161 6.34 12.55 -6.91
N GLY A 162 5.65 11.41 -6.93
CA GLY A 162 5.32 10.59 -8.08
C GLY A 162 6.52 10.00 -8.81
N SER A 163 7.52 9.53 -8.06
CA SER A 163 8.72 8.90 -8.61
C SER A 163 9.14 7.72 -7.75
N VAL A 164 9.46 6.57 -8.37
CA VAL A 164 10.19 5.51 -7.66
C VAL A 164 11.52 6.06 -7.13
N ARG A 165 11.84 5.75 -5.87
CA ARG A 165 13.03 6.26 -5.18
C ARG A 165 14.32 5.86 -5.90
N THR A 166 15.27 6.78 -5.90
CA THR A 166 16.63 6.60 -6.46
C THR A 166 17.69 6.58 -5.36
N THR A 167 17.28 6.69 -4.10
CA THR A 167 18.16 6.62 -2.94
C THR A 167 17.65 5.62 -1.92
N GLN A 168 18.56 5.15 -1.05
CA GLN A 168 18.22 4.17 -0.02
C GLN A 168 17.32 4.79 1.05
N VAL A 169 16.31 4.04 1.47
CA VAL A 169 15.43 4.40 2.59
C VAL A 169 15.56 3.38 3.71
N PHE A 170 15.22 3.78 4.93
CA PHE A 170 15.31 2.96 6.12
C PHE A 170 14.06 3.10 6.98
N ILE A 171 13.33 2.01 7.19
CA ILE A 171 12.03 2.04 7.86
C ILE A 171 12.23 2.00 9.38
N GLY A 172 11.55 2.87 10.12
CA GLY A 172 11.53 2.86 11.59
C GLY A 172 12.82 3.35 12.26
N VAL A 173 13.70 4.02 11.52
CA VAL A 173 14.95 4.57 12.06
C VAL A 173 14.69 5.84 12.90
N GLY A 174 13.85 6.75 12.40
CA GLY A 174 13.70 8.09 12.99
C GLY A 174 15.04 8.84 12.98
N ASN A 175 15.42 9.46 14.11
CA ASN A 175 16.72 10.12 14.28
C ASN A 175 17.81 9.21 14.88
N ARG A 176 17.79 7.92 14.54
CA ARG A 176 18.78 6.92 15.00
C ARG A 176 19.70 6.49 13.85
N ARG A 177 20.75 5.74 14.18
CA ARG A 177 21.67 5.14 13.20
C ARG A 177 20.95 4.10 12.33
N VAL A 178 21.47 3.86 11.12
CA VAL A 178 20.95 2.85 10.18
C VAL A 178 20.79 1.47 10.82
N THR A 179 21.68 1.08 11.73
CA THR A 179 21.62 -0.18 12.46
C THR A 179 20.38 -0.33 13.35
N SER A 180 19.68 0.77 13.66
CA SER A 180 18.41 0.79 14.39
C SER A 180 17.18 0.69 13.48
N ALA A 181 17.35 0.55 12.16
CA ALA A 181 16.23 0.41 11.24
C ALA A 181 15.40 -0.81 11.61
N ARG A 182 14.07 -0.69 11.61
CA ARG A 182 13.17 -1.84 11.75
C ARG A 182 13.30 -2.75 10.54
N PHE A 183 13.37 -2.16 9.34
CA PHE A 183 13.52 -2.88 8.08
C PHE A 183 14.29 -2.01 7.06
N VAL A 184 15.05 -2.66 6.18
CA VAL A 184 15.80 -2.01 5.12
C VAL A 184 15.39 -2.64 3.78
N PRO A 185 14.58 -1.93 2.97
CA PRO A 185 14.10 -2.44 1.68
C PRO A 185 15.22 -2.51 0.64
N PRO A 186 14.96 -3.11 -0.55
CA PRO A 186 15.97 -3.30 -1.59
C PRO A 186 16.76 -2.03 -1.90
N PRO A 187 18.03 -2.17 -2.33
CA PRO A 187 18.79 -1.05 -2.86
C PRO A 187 18.04 -0.32 -3.97
N ALA A 188 18.18 1.00 -4.03
CA ALA A 188 17.55 1.85 -5.06
C ALA A 188 18.26 1.72 -6.42
N ASP A 189 18.50 0.48 -6.86
CA ASP A 189 19.16 0.11 -8.11
C ASP A 189 18.26 -0.81 -8.96
N HIS A 190 18.87 -1.55 -9.88
CA HIS A 190 18.16 -2.48 -10.76
C HIS A 190 17.29 -3.49 -9.98
N ARG A 191 17.67 -3.91 -8.77
CA ARG A 191 16.92 -4.90 -7.97
C ARG A 191 15.53 -4.40 -7.60
N LEU A 192 15.41 -3.11 -7.26
CA LEU A 192 14.11 -2.50 -6.99
C LEU A 192 13.26 -2.44 -8.27
N ARG A 193 13.87 -2.04 -9.41
CA ARG A 193 13.16 -1.91 -10.69
C ARG A 193 12.67 -3.26 -11.20
N ASP A 194 13.54 -4.27 -11.21
CA ASP A 194 13.23 -5.63 -11.62
C ASP A 194 12.15 -6.25 -10.71
N GLY A 195 12.22 -5.97 -9.40
CA GLY A 195 11.23 -6.40 -8.42
C GLY A 195 9.85 -5.77 -8.67
N LEU A 196 9.80 -4.46 -8.97
CA LEU A 196 8.56 -3.76 -9.29
C LEU A 196 7.96 -4.21 -10.63
N GLU A 197 8.79 -4.48 -11.63
CA GLU A 197 8.33 -5.02 -12.91
C GLU A 197 7.75 -6.42 -12.72
N ALA A 198 8.44 -7.29 -11.98
CA ALA A 198 7.95 -8.62 -11.65
C ALA A 198 6.63 -8.55 -10.85
N TRP A 199 6.55 -7.66 -9.86
CA TRP A 199 5.34 -7.43 -9.07
C TRP A 199 4.16 -6.95 -9.93
N GLN A 200 4.40 -5.99 -10.81
CA GLN A 200 3.39 -5.45 -11.72
C GLN A 200 2.90 -6.53 -12.71
N ASN A 201 3.81 -7.34 -13.24
CA ASN A 201 3.46 -8.48 -14.10
C ASN A 201 2.63 -9.51 -13.35
N TRP A 202 3.00 -9.77 -12.09
CA TRP A 202 2.26 -10.71 -11.24
C TRP A 202 0.86 -10.20 -10.93
N ILE A 203 0.64 -8.91 -10.67
CA ILE A 203 -0.73 -8.37 -10.46
C ILE A 203 -1.60 -8.53 -11.71
N ARG A 204 -1.01 -8.33 -12.89
CA ARG A 204 -1.75 -8.41 -14.17
C ARG A 204 -2.04 -9.83 -14.62
N ASP A 205 -1.34 -10.83 -14.10
CA ASP A 205 -1.59 -12.21 -14.48
C ASP A 205 -3.00 -12.64 -14.03
N SER A 206 -3.84 -13.00 -15.00
CA SER A 206 -5.21 -13.46 -14.78
C SER A 206 -5.37 -14.98 -14.92
N SER A 207 -4.27 -15.75 -14.80
CA SER A 207 -4.26 -17.21 -14.97
C SER A 207 -5.28 -18.00 -14.14
N GLY A 208 -5.86 -17.39 -13.09
CA GLY A 208 -6.89 -18.02 -12.25
C GLY A 208 -6.37 -19.16 -11.36
N VAL A 209 -5.05 -19.38 -11.32
CA VAL A 209 -4.43 -20.49 -10.56
C VAL A 209 -4.44 -20.23 -9.06
N ILE A 210 -4.32 -18.97 -8.65
CA ILE A 210 -4.28 -18.54 -7.25
C ILE A 210 -5.53 -17.71 -6.94
N PRO A 211 -6.30 -18.04 -5.89
CA PRO A 211 -7.47 -17.24 -5.48
C PRO A 211 -7.13 -15.76 -5.24
N THR A 212 -8.00 -14.84 -5.67
CA THR A 212 -7.74 -13.39 -5.65
C THR A 212 -7.32 -12.87 -4.27
N ILE A 213 -7.95 -13.32 -3.18
CA ILE A 213 -7.60 -12.88 -1.82
C ILE A 213 -6.14 -13.23 -1.47
N ILE A 214 -5.68 -14.43 -1.83
CA ILE A 214 -4.28 -14.83 -1.64
C ILE A 214 -3.39 -13.95 -2.51
N ARG A 215 -3.83 -13.64 -3.74
CA ARG A 215 -3.07 -12.76 -4.62
C ARG A 215 -2.90 -11.37 -4.02
N VAL A 216 -3.99 -10.77 -3.54
CA VAL A 216 -3.99 -9.47 -2.89
C VAL A 216 -3.02 -9.44 -1.70
N ALA A 217 -3.07 -10.46 -0.84
CA ALA A 217 -2.19 -10.56 0.32
C ALA A 217 -0.70 -10.65 -0.06
N ALA A 218 -0.36 -11.50 -1.03
CA ALA A 218 1.04 -11.68 -1.47
C ALA A 218 1.57 -10.46 -2.24
N ALA A 219 0.76 -9.83 -3.10
CA ALA A 219 1.11 -8.55 -3.72
C ALA A 219 1.33 -7.44 -2.69
N HIS A 220 0.50 -7.36 -1.66
CA HIS A 220 0.65 -6.36 -0.59
C HIS A 220 1.96 -6.57 0.17
N TYR A 221 2.25 -7.80 0.61
CA TYR A 221 3.53 -8.16 1.22
C TYR A 221 4.73 -7.70 0.36
N GLN A 222 4.72 -8.06 -0.92
CA GLN A 222 5.83 -7.77 -1.82
C GLN A 222 5.99 -6.26 -2.04
N PHE A 223 4.88 -5.52 -2.20
CA PHE A 223 4.90 -4.07 -2.39
C PHE A 223 5.49 -3.35 -1.17
N GLU A 224 5.04 -3.70 0.03
CA GLU A 224 5.57 -3.14 1.28
C GLU A 224 7.06 -3.46 1.47
N THR A 225 7.49 -4.66 1.03
CA THR A 225 8.88 -5.10 1.09
C THR A 225 9.77 -4.36 0.09
N LEU A 226 9.31 -4.17 -1.15
CA LEU A 226 10.00 -3.39 -2.18
C LEU A 226 10.12 -1.91 -1.77
N HIS A 227 9.08 -1.39 -1.12
CA HIS A 227 8.99 -0.02 -0.59
C HIS A 227 9.45 1.03 -1.62
N PRO A 228 8.74 1.14 -2.77
CA PRO A 228 9.24 1.86 -3.93
C PRO A 228 9.35 3.37 -3.79
N PHE A 229 8.61 3.99 -2.87
CA PHE A 229 8.54 5.44 -2.73
C PHE A 229 9.26 5.92 -1.47
N HIS A 230 9.55 7.22 -1.41
CA HIS A 230 10.07 7.86 -0.20
C HIS A 230 9.03 7.98 0.92
N ASP A 231 7.76 8.11 0.55
CA ASP A 231 6.62 8.23 1.45
C ASP A 231 5.36 7.73 0.71
N GLY A 232 4.32 7.37 1.44
CA GLY A 232 3.03 6.94 0.91
C GLY A 232 2.92 5.44 0.62
N ASN A 233 3.98 4.65 0.87
CA ASN A 233 3.99 3.21 0.58
C ASN A 233 2.84 2.47 1.25
N GLY A 234 2.67 2.58 2.58
CA GLY A 234 1.59 1.89 3.28
C GLY A 234 0.19 2.24 2.76
N ARG A 235 -0.04 3.54 2.51
CA ARG A 235 -1.31 4.05 1.96
C ARG A 235 -1.59 3.48 0.56
N LEU A 236 -0.60 3.50 -0.32
CA LEU A 236 -0.73 2.92 -1.67
C LEU A 236 -0.87 1.41 -1.64
N GLY A 237 -0.09 0.72 -0.80
CA GLY A 237 -0.15 -0.73 -0.65
C GLY A 237 -1.53 -1.20 -0.27
N ARG A 238 -2.21 -0.49 0.66
CA ARG A 238 -3.59 -0.77 1.06
C ARG A 238 -4.62 -0.39 -0.01
N LEU A 239 -4.43 0.75 -0.70
CA LEU A 239 -5.28 1.12 -1.83
C LEU A 239 -5.23 0.06 -2.94
N VAL A 240 -4.03 -0.44 -3.27
CA VAL A 240 -3.81 -1.48 -4.28
C VAL A 240 -4.52 -2.80 -3.93
N MET A 241 -4.78 -3.08 -2.65
CA MET A 241 -5.60 -4.24 -2.27
C MET A 241 -7.02 -4.10 -2.81
N ALA A 242 -7.66 -2.94 -2.60
CA ALA A 242 -9.00 -2.66 -3.12
C ALA A 242 -9.02 -2.66 -4.65
N LEU A 243 -8.02 -2.02 -5.30
CA LEU A 243 -7.95 -1.96 -6.76
C LEU A 243 -7.82 -3.35 -7.40
N GLN A 244 -7.08 -4.27 -6.78
CA GLN A 244 -6.96 -5.65 -7.27
C GLN A 244 -8.29 -6.40 -7.18
N LEU A 245 -9.03 -6.25 -6.08
CA LEU A 245 -10.37 -6.86 -5.93
C LEU A 245 -11.35 -6.29 -6.96
N MET A 246 -11.31 -4.97 -7.20
CA MET A 246 -12.14 -4.33 -8.22
C MET A 246 -11.75 -4.75 -9.64
N SER A 247 -10.45 -4.78 -9.94
CA SER A 247 -9.96 -5.22 -11.26
C SER A 247 -10.28 -6.69 -11.55
N ALA A 248 -10.42 -7.53 -10.52
CA ALA A 248 -10.83 -8.93 -10.65
C ALA A 248 -12.36 -9.10 -10.78
N GLY A 249 -13.15 -8.06 -10.51
CA GLY A 249 -14.61 -8.13 -10.46
C GLY A 249 -15.15 -8.77 -9.18
N ASP A 250 -14.30 -9.02 -8.19
CA ASP A 250 -14.67 -9.56 -6.88
C ASP A 250 -15.32 -8.50 -5.97
N LEU A 251 -15.12 -7.22 -6.31
CA LEU A 251 -15.68 -6.07 -5.62
C LEU A 251 -16.09 -5.02 -6.67
N LEU A 252 -17.38 -4.83 -6.92
CA LEU A 252 -17.87 -3.87 -7.91
C LEU A 252 -17.81 -2.43 -7.40
N TYR A 253 -17.94 -2.24 -6.09
CA TYR A 253 -17.92 -0.92 -5.45
C TYR A 253 -16.93 -0.91 -4.28
N PRO A 254 -16.20 0.18 -4.02
CA PRO A 254 -15.20 0.26 -2.94
C PRO A 254 -15.86 0.42 -1.56
N VAL A 255 -16.62 -0.61 -1.14
CA VAL A 255 -17.37 -0.65 0.12
C VAL A 255 -16.67 -1.44 1.21
N LEU A 256 -15.58 -2.14 0.86
CA LEU A 256 -14.75 -2.89 1.80
C LEU A 256 -13.73 -1.96 2.46
N ASN A 257 -13.74 -1.91 3.79
CA ASN A 257 -12.74 -1.19 4.57
C ASN A 257 -11.74 -2.15 5.24
N ILE A 258 -10.48 -2.10 4.80
CA ILE A 258 -9.41 -2.97 5.29
C ILE A 258 -8.67 -2.28 6.44
N SER A 259 -8.36 -1.00 6.28
CA SER A 259 -7.57 -0.25 7.26
C SER A 259 -8.21 -0.16 8.65
N PRO A 260 -9.54 0.00 8.82
CA PRO A 260 -10.15 0.01 10.15
C PRO A 260 -9.93 -1.29 10.93
N TYR A 261 -9.86 -2.44 10.25
CA TYR A 261 -9.54 -3.71 10.90
C TYR A 261 -8.05 -3.76 11.32
N LEU A 262 -7.15 -3.35 10.42
CA LEU A 262 -5.71 -3.30 10.70
C LEU A 262 -5.36 -2.33 11.82
N GLU A 263 -6.04 -1.18 11.88
CA GLU A 263 -5.85 -0.17 12.93
C GLU A 263 -6.20 -0.72 14.32
N GLN A 264 -7.31 -1.44 14.46
CA GLN A 264 -7.70 -2.10 15.71
C GLN A 264 -6.70 -3.16 16.16
N LYS A 265 -5.93 -3.72 15.22
CA LYS A 265 -4.95 -4.79 15.41
C LYS A 265 -3.50 -4.31 15.45
N ARG A 266 -3.26 -3.00 15.46
CA ARG A 266 -1.92 -2.41 15.38
C ARG A 266 -0.97 -2.82 16.53
N ALA A 267 -1.52 -3.18 17.69
CA ALA A 267 -0.75 -3.54 18.89
C ALA A 267 -0.56 -5.07 19.08
N ASP A 268 -1.22 -5.89 18.27
CA ASP A 268 -1.05 -7.34 18.23
C ASP A 268 0.19 -7.71 17.37
#